data_AF-A0A523GLD8-F1
#
_entry.id   AF-A0A523GLD8-F1
#
_cell.length_a   1.000
_cell.length_b   1.000
_cell.length_c   1.000
_cell.angle_alpha   90.00
_cell.angle_beta   90.00
_cell.angle_gamma   90.00
#
_symmetry.space_group_name_H-M   'P 1'
#
loop_
_entity.id
_entity.type
_entity.pdbx_description
1 polymer ?
#
loop_
_entity_poly.entity_id
_entity_poly.type
_entity_poly.pdbx_seq_one_letter_code
_entity_poly.pdbx_strand_id
1 'polypeptide(L)'
;MKSIKTYLLVSKQISLSFLILIAFVGLQSCKSDKGREVDDPVQLQKDNVIQIVTENMDFQMPDTIPSGWNTFRYKNLSPQTHFFLVDKYPQGKTIKDVRTLVIPVFDSGMKLINEGKSEEGFAEFGKLPEWFSEVVFVGGSGLISPGNIGETMIKLDPGYYMVECYVKMNNGVFHSSMGMIRELIVSDKVSENTELTTDIRINISSTEGIVISDSIHRGLQTFAVFYKDQIVHENFVGHDINLVRLSGNADIEALDNWMNWADPKGLIDPAPEGVTFLGGVNDMPTGSTGYFTVTLEPGNYVLISEVPNPSSKNMLKTFTVSE
;
A
#
# COMPACT_ATOMS: atom_id res chain seq x y z
N MET A 1 62.56 -15.87 13.90
CA MET A 1 62.97 -14.81 14.85
C MET A 1 62.43 -13.48 14.34
N LYS A 2 61.35 -13.01 14.96
CA LYS A 2 60.79 -11.65 14.81
C LYS A 2 61.65 -10.69 15.63
N SER A 3 61.89 -9.48 15.16
CA SER A 3 62.18 -8.36 16.06
C SER A 3 61.70 -7.05 15.46
N ILE A 4 60.71 -6.50 16.16
CA ILE A 4 60.19 -5.14 16.06
C ILE A 4 61.17 -4.22 16.80
N LYS A 5 61.45 -3.02 16.29
CA LYS A 5 61.75 -1.86 17.15
C LYS A 5 61.39 -0.55 16.45
N THR A 6 60.39 0.10 17.04
CA THR A 6 59.96 1.48 16.85
C THR A 6 60.91 2.44 17.58
N TYR A 7 61.15 3.64 17.05
CA TYR A 7 61.57 4.80 17.86
C TYR A 7 60.91 6.09 17.38
N LEU A 8 60.61 6.94 18.36
CA LEU A 8 59.76 8.12 18.39
C LEU A 8 60.44 9.41 17.88
N LEU A 9 59.63 10.25 17.23
CA LEU A 9 59.40 11.71 17.41
C LEU A 9 60.52 12.60 17.99
N VAL A 10 60.85 13.68 17.25
CA VAL A 10 61.17 15.02 17.81
C VAL A 10 60.66 16.14 16.87
N SER A 11 59.94 17.10 17.44
CA SER A 11 59.42 18.40 16.90
C SER A 11 60.54 19.39 16.51
N LYS A 12 60.38 20.47 15.72
CA LYS A 12 59.56 21.68 15.97
C LYS A 12 59.81 22.73 14.85
N GLN A 13 58.73 23.45 14.46
CA GLN A 13 58.58 24.87 14.02
C GLN A 13 59.63 25.59 13.12
N ILE A 14 59.16 26.34 12.10
CA ILE A 14 59.00 27.83 12.07
C ILE A 14 58.68 28.31 10.61
N SER A 15 57.67 29.19 10.52
CA SER A 15 57.30 30.26 9.57
C SER A 15 58.03 30.44 8.22
N LEU A 16 57.31 30.82 7.15
CA LEU A 16 56.94 32.22 6.83
C LEU A 16 56.52 32.36 5.34
N SER A 17 55.33 32.92 5.14
CA SER A 17 54.82 33.72 4.01
C SER A 17 55.54 33.70 2.66
N PHE A 18 54.82 33.33 1.59
CA PHE A 18 55.10 33.79 0.23
C PHE A 18 53.86 34.40 -0.40
N LEU A 19 53.97 35.69 -0.72
CA LEU A 19 53.00 36.52 -1.41
C LEU A 19 53.64 36.87 -2.75
N ILE A 20 53.18 36.30 -3.87
CA ILE A 20 53.56 36.74 -5.22
C ILE A 20 52.32 36.78 -6.12
N LEU A 21 52.09 38.00 -6.60
CA LEU A 21 51.18 38.52 -7.62
C LEU A 21 51.60 38.02 -9.04
N ILE A 22 50.79 38.35 -10.06
CA ILE A 22 51.04 38.33 -11.53
C ILE A 22 50.30 37.14 -12.21
N ALA A 23 49.51 37.28 -13.28
CA ALA A 23 49.23 38.37 -14.22
C ALA A 23 47.81 38.22 -14.79
N PHE A 24 47.20 39.37 -15.05
CA PHE A 24 46.10 39.56 -15.99
C PHE A 24 46.67 39.47 -17.42
N VAL A 25 46.21 38.51 -18.23
CA VAL A 25 46.30 38.60 -19.70
C VAL A 25 44.90 38.30 -20.24
N GLY A 26 44.25 39.35 -20.75
CA GLY A 26 43.06 39.20 -21.55
C GLY A 26 43.40 38.77 -22.97
N LEU A 27 42.50 38.02 -23.61
CA LEU A 27 41.73 38.44 -24.79
C LEU A 27 41.05 37.21 -25.42
N GLN A 28 39.72 37.28 -25.40
CA GLN A 28 38.79 36.88 -26.46
C GLN A 28 39.10 35.62 -27.28
N SER A 29 38.35 34.57 -26.99
CA SER A 29 37.88 33.62 -27.99
C SER A 29 36.36 33.57 -27.94
N CYS A 30 35.71 34.34 -28.81
CA CYS A 30 34.30 34.17 -29.13
C CYS A 30 34.16 32.90 -29.98
N LYS A 31 33.71 31.81 -29.34
CA LYS A 31 32.99 30.75 -30.04
C LYS A 31 31.56 30.77 -29.53
N SER A 32 30.65 30.89 -30.49
CA SER A 32 29.20 30.85 -30.32
C SER A 32 28.79 29.59 -29.58
N ASP A 33 28.19 29.74 -28.41
CA ASP A 33 27.36 28.69 -27.83
C ASP A 33 25.95 29.26 -27.66
N LYS A 34 25.01 28.60 -28.34
CA LYS A 34 23.59 28.90 -28.19
C LYS A 34 23.23 28.58 -26.73
N GLY A 35 23.00 29.62 -25.94
CA GLY A 35 22.51 29.47 -24.58
C GLY A 35 21.26 28.61 -24.60
N ARG A 36 21.35 27.43 -23.98
CA ARG A 36 20.19 26.68 -23.54
C ARG A 36 19.38 27.61 -22.65
N GLU A 37 18.11 27.78 -22.99
CA GLU A 37 17.12 28.24 -22.02
C GLU A 37 17.29 27.36 -20.78
N VAL A 38 17.61 28.02 -19.68
CA VAL A 38 17.63 27.40 -18.36
C VAL A 38 16.16 27.06 -18.10
N ASP A 39 15.88 25.76 -18.01
CA ASP A 39 14.57 25.24 -17.61
C ASP A 39 14.02 26.06 -16.45
N ASP A 40 12.75 26.42 -16.56
CA ASP A 40 11.96 26.98 -15.47
C ASP A 40 12.24 26.18 -14.19
N PRO A 41 12.38 26.82 -13.02
CA PRO A 41 12.47 26.08 -11.78
C PRO A 41 11.19 25.27 -11.68
N VAL A 42 11.31 23.94 -11.79
CA VAL A 42 10.25 22.99 -11.46
C VAL A 42 9.70 23.45 -10.13
N GLN A 43 8.49 24.02 -10.15
CA GLN A 43 7.77 24.27 -8.91
C GLN A 43 7.64 22.90 -8.27
N LEU A 44 8.34 22.71 -7.15
CA LEU A 44 8.08 21.62 -6.23
C LEU A 44 6.61 21.76 -5.86
N GLN A 45 5.75 21.05 -6.58
CA GLN A 45 4.38 20.84 -6.20
C GLN A 45 4.49 20.27 -4.79
N LYS A 46 3.93 21.01 -3.83
CA LYS A 46 3.91 20.56 -2.44
C LYS A 46 2.94 19.39 -2.46
N ASP A 47 3.47 18.20 -2.69
CA ASP A 47 2.69 16.96 -2.74
C ASP A 47 1.95 16.86 -1.40
N ASN A 48 0.65 17.18 -1.39
CA ASN A 48 -0.25 16.99 -0.27
C ASN A 48 -0.57 15.50 -0.12
N VAL A 49 0.48 14.68 -0.02
CA VAL A 49 0.47 13.23 -0.05
C VAL A 49 0.89 12.71 1.32
N ILE A 50 0.05 11.89 1.93
CA ILE A 50 0.34 11.21 3.18
C ILE A 50 1.27 10.03 2.87
N GLN A 51 2.45 10.04 3.47
CA GLN A 51 3.40 8.94 3.34
C GLN A 51 3.06 7.85 4.37
N ILE A 52 2.97 6.62 3.89
CA ILE A 52 3.00 5.42 4.72
C ILE A 52 4.25 4.64 4.32
N VAL A 53 5.05 4.24 5.30
CA VAL A 53 6.23 3.39 5.08
C VAL A 53 6.15 2.19 6.01
N THR A 54 6.47 1.02 5.49
CA THR A 54 6.60 -0.22 6.25
C THR A 54 7.98 -0.77 6.00
N GLU A 55 8.81 -0.88 7.04
CA GLU A 55 10.12 -1.56 6.99
C GLU A 55 10.08 -2.91 7.70
N ASN A 56 9.18 -3.05 8.68
CA ASN A 56 8.96 -4.25 9.48
C ASN A 56 7.44 -4.50 9.62
N MET A 57 6.99 -5.10 10.72
CA MET A 57 5.56 -5.32 11.00
C MET A 57 4.89 -4.08 11.63
N ASP A 58 4.96 -2.94 10.94
CA ASP A 58 4.44 -1.65 11.41
C ASP A 58 4.02 -0.69 10.29
N PHE A 59 3.27 0.36 10.66
CA PHE A 59 2.99 1.50 9.82
C PHE A 59 3.68 2.76 10.36
N GLN A 60 4.59 3.32 9.57
CA GLN A 60 5.18 4.64 9.79
C GLN A 60 4.36 5.66 9.01
N MET A 61 3.49 6.39 9.73
CA MET A 61 2.58 7.37 9.16
C MET A 61 2.19 8.44 10.20
N PRO A 62 1.63 9.59 9.80
CA PRO A 62 1.06 10.56 10.73
C PRO A 62 -0.14 9.99 11.51
N ASP A 63 -0.25 10.33 12.79
CA ASP A 63 -1.41 9.96 13.63
C ASP A 63 -2.66 10.80 13.33
N THR A 64 -2.49 11.93 12.65
CA THR A 64 -3.59 12.85 12.32
C THR A 64 -3.44 13.39 10.90
N ILE A 65 -4.53 13.32 10.14
CA ILE A 65 -4.62 13.78 8.75
C ILE A 65 -5.82 14.74 8.57
N PRO A 66 -5.86 15.56 7.51
CA PRO A 66 -7.03 16.34 7.19
C PRO A 66 -8.19 15.46 6.67
N SER A 67 -9.42 15.94 6.79
CA SER A 67 -10.62 15.37 6.15
C SER A 67 -10.70 15.70 4.66
N GLY A 68 -11.66 15.11 3.95
CA GLY A 68 -11.82 15.25 2.51
C GLY A 68 -10.94 14.27 1.74
N TRP A 69 -10.52 14.67 0.53
CA TRP A 69 -9.69 13.81 -0.32
C TRP A 69 -8.25 13.72 0.20
N ASN A 70 -7.76 12.50 0.34
CA ASN A 70 -6.43 12.22 0.84
C ASN A 70 -5.73 11.24 -0.10
N THR A 71 -4.58 11.63 -0.64
CA THR A 71 -3.69 10.72 -1.38
C THR A 71 -2.71 10.10 -0.40
N PHE A 72 -2.66 8.78 -0.38
CA PHE A 72 -1.69 7.99 0.37
C PHE A 72 -0.67 7.42 -0.61
N ARG A 73 0.61 7.62 -0.31
CA ARG A 73 1.72 6.95 -1.00
C ARG A 73 2.28 5.92 -0.02
N TYR A 74 1.99 4.65 -0.28
CA TYR A 74 2.43 3.55 0.56
C TYR A 74 3.67 2.89 -0.04
N LYS A 75 4.79 3.01 0.65
CA LYS A 75 6.06 2.40 0.28
C LYS A 75 6.32 1.17 1.14
N ASN A 76 6.30 0.00 0.51
CA ASN A 76 6.63 -1.25 1.16
C ASN A 76 8.14 -1.53 1.05
N LEU A 77 8.87 -1.31 2.15
CA LEU A 77 10.30 -1.60 2.28
C LEU A 77 10.58 -2.91 3.02
N SER A 78 9.54 -3.62 3.45
CA SER A 78 9.65 -4.91 4.13
C SER A 78 9.80 -6.05 3.10
N PRO A 79 10.16 -7.27 3.55
CA PRO A 79 10.18 -8.45 2.70
C PRO A 79 8.81 -9.12 2.52
N GLN A 80 7.74 -8.63 3.15
CA GLN A 80 6.38 -9.19 3.07
C GLN A 80 5.47 -8.37 2.16
N THR A 81 4.41 -8.99 1.62
CA THR A 81 3.34 -8.24 0.94
C THR A 81 2.44 -7.59 1.99
N HIS A 82 2.01 -6.35 1.74
CA HIS A 82 1.15 -5.60 2.65
C HIS A 82 0.09 -4.80 1.90
N PHE A 83 -1.01 -4.49 2.57
CA PHE A 83 -1.91 -3.38 2.23
C PHE A 83 -2.11 -2.52 3.48
N PHE A 84 -2.81 -1.41 3.36
CA PHE A 84 -3.46 -0.79 4.51
C PHE A 84 -4.97 -0.70 4.27
N LEU A 85 -5.73 -1.14 5.26
CA LEU A 85 -7.19 -1.00 5.32
C LEU A 85 -7.51 0.09 6.34
N VAL A 86 -8.45 0.98 6.01
CA VAL A 86 -8.91 2.05 6.89
C VAL A 86 -10.30 1.72 7.40
N ASP A 87 -10.41 1.54 8.71
CA ASP A 87 -11.65 1.15 9.37
C ASP A 87 -12.21 2.31 10.17
N LYS A 88 -13.50 2.60 9.98
CA LYS A 88 -14.25 3.49 10.87
C LYS A 88 -14.88 2.69 11.98
N TYR A 89 -14.40 2.88 13.20
CA TYR A 89 -14.94 2.23 14.39
C TYR A 89 -16.10 3.04 15.00
N PRO A 90 -17.04 2.36 15.70
CA PRO A 90 -18.11 3.03 16.42
C PRO A 90 -17.57 4.01 17.47
N GLN A 91 -18.37 5.03 17.79
CA GLN A 91 -17.97 6.06 18.74
C GLN A 91 -17.57 5.45 20.09
N GLY A 92 -16.42 5.88 20.62
CA GLY A 92 -15.91 5.45 21.91
C GLY A 92 -15.16 4.12 21.89
N LYS A 93 -15.01 3.47 20.72
CA LYS A 93 -14.13 2.31 20.55
C LYS A 93 -12.73 2.76 20.16
N THR A 94 -11.73 2.11 20.76
CA THR A 94 -10.32 2.48 20.68
C THR A 94 -9.47 1.26 20.30
N ILE A 95 -8.17 1.46 20.04
CA ILE A 95 -7.29 0.34 19.70
C ILE A 95 -7.15 -0.63 20.88
N LYS A 96 -7.37 -0.14 22.10
CA LYS A 96 -7.38 -0.97 23.29
C LYS A 96 -8.53 -1.97 23.25
N ASP A 97 -9.71 -1.55 22.82
CA ASP A 97 -10.86 -2.45 22.65
C ASP A 97 -10.57 -3.51 21.59
N VAL A 98 -9.99 -3.11 20.46
CA VAL A 98 -9.58 -4.05 19.39
C VAL A 98 -8.59 -5.09 19.92
N ARG A 99 -7.52 -4.65 20.60
CA ARG A 99 -6.49 -5.52 21.15
C ARG A 99 -6.98 -6.47 22.23
N THR A 100 -8.05 -6.12 22.94
CA THR A 100 -8.53 -6.91 24.08
C THR A 100 -9.76 -7.76 23.77
N LEU A 101 -10.57 -7.35 22.79
CA LEU A 101 -11.88 -7.97 22.51
C LEU A 101 -11.99 -8.51 21.07
N VAL A 102 -11.17 -8.04 20.12
CA VAL A 102 -11.26 -8.44 18.70
C VAL A 102 -10.10 -9.34 18.32
N ILE A 103 -8.85 -8.87 18.44
CA ILE A 103 -7.65 -9.63 18.06
C ILE A 103 -7.61 -11.02 18.72
N PRO A 104 -7.86 -11.19 20.03
CA PRO A 104 -7.83 -12.52 20.65
C PRO A 104 -8.87 -13.49 20.08
N VAL A 105 -10.02 -12.98 19.61
CA VAL A 105 -11.05 -13.81 18.98
C VAL A 105 -10.60 -14.25 17.59
N PHE A 106 -10.01 -13.34 16.80
CA PHE A 106 -9.41 -13.68 15.51
C PHE A 106 -8.24 -14.65 15.65
N ASP A 107 -7.35 -14.45 16.61
CA ASP A 107 -6.23 -15.35 16.89
C ASP A 107 -6.71 -16.76 17.25
N SER A 108 -7.74 -16.86 18.10
CA SER A 108 -8.36 -18.13 18.48
C SER A 108 -8.96 -18.84 17.26
N GLY A 109 -9.74 -18.12 16.45
CA GLY A 109 -10.36 -18.66 15.25
C GLY A 109 -9.32 -19.10 14.22
N MET A 110 -8.32 -18.26 13.95
CA MET A 110 -7.26 -18.57 12.99
C MET A 110 -6.39 -19.73 13.42
N LYS A 111 -6.10 -19.87 14.72
CA LYS A 111 -5.39 -21.04 15.22
C LYS A 111 -6.13 -22.33 14.85
N LEU A 112 -7.45 -22.38 15.06
CA LEU A 112 -8.27 -23.55 14.73
C LEU A 112 -8.34 -23.78 13.21
N ILE A 113 -8.53 -22.72 12.42
CA ILE A 113 -8.52 -22.80 10.94
C ILE A 113 -7.18 -23.38 10.45
N ASN A 114 -6.05 -22.88 10.96
CA ASN A 114 -4.72 -23.36 10.59
C ASN A 114 -4.45 -24.82 11.03
N GLU A 115 -5.13 -25.31 12.07
CA GLU A 115 -5.12 -26.72 12.49
C GLU A 115 -6.06 -27.61 11.63
N GLY A 116 -6.73 -27.05 10.62
CA GLY A 116 -7.69 -27.76 9.76
C GLY A 116 -9.10 -27.88 10.35
N LYS A 117 -9.38 -27.15 11.44
CA LYS A 117 -10.67 -27.16 12.14
C LYS A 117 -11.50 -25.92 11.78
N SER A 118 -11.75 -25.72 10.49
CA SER A 118 -12.37 -24.48 10.01
C SER A 118 -13.72 -24.20 10.65
N GLU A 119 -14.61 -25.19 10.80
CA GLU A 119 -15.92 -24.99 11.43
C GLU A 119 -15.81 -24.46 12.88
N GLU A 120 -14.92 -25.07 13.69
CA GLU A 120 -14.65 -24.61 15.05
C GLU A 120 -14.03 -23.20 15.06
N GLY A 121 -13.11 -22.92 14.13
CA GLY A 121 -12.47 -21.61 14.03
C GLY A 121 -13.45 -20.50 13.64
N PHE A 122 -14.35 -20.76 12.70
CA PHE A 122 -15.42 -19.82 12.33
C PHE A 122 -16.41 -19.61 13.48
N ALA A 123 -16.69 -20.64 14.28
CA ALA A 123 -17.55 -20.52 15.45
C ALA A 123 -16.97 -19.58 16.53
N GLU A 124 -15.63 -19.43 16.62
CA GLU A 124 -14.99 -18.49 17.54
C GLU A 124 -15.38 -17.04 17.24
N PHE A 125 -15.60 -16.67 15.97
CA PHE A 125 -15.97 -15.31 15.58
C PHE A 125 -17.34 -14.89 16.12
N GLY A 126 -18.19 -15.84 16.52
CA GLY A 126 -19.43 -15.55 17.28
C GLY A 126 -19.19 -14.94 18.66
N LYS A 127 -17.95 -14.90 19.15
CA LYS A 127 -17.54 -14.25 20.40
C LYS A 127 -17.11 -12.79 20.20
N LEU A 128 -17.10 -12.29 18.96
CA LEU A 128 -16.84 -10.88 18.69
C LEU A 128 -17.88 -10.02 19.44
N PRO A 129 -17.46 -8.85 19.95
CA PRO A 129 -18.39 -7.99 20.66
C PRO A 129 -19.46 -7.46 19.70
N GLU A 130 -20.68 -7.24 20.21
CA GLU A 130 -21.85 -6.82 19.41
C GLU A 130 -21.56 -5.61 18.50
N TRP A 131 -20.82 -4.63 19.04
CA TRP A 131 -20.43 -3.41 18.31
C TRP A 131 -19.48 -3.65 17.14
N PHE A 132 -18.83 -4.80 17.03
CA PHE A 132 -17.90 -5.09 15.92
C PHE A 132 -18.62 -5.09 14.56
N SER A 133 -19.89 -5.49 14.54
CA SER A 133 -20.74 -5.45 13.34
C SER A 133 -21.00 -4.03 12.81
N GLU A 134 -20.71 -3.00 13.60
CA GLU A 134 -20.84 -1.60 13.21
C GLU A 134 -19.52 -1.01 12.65
N VAL A 135 -18.43 -1.78 12.59
CA VAL A 135 -17.18 -1.35 11.95
C VAL A 135 -17.43 -1.22 10.44
N VAL A 136 -16.99 -0.11 9.86
CA VAL A 136 -17.15 0.17 8.43
C VAL A 136 -15.79 0.30 7.78
N PHE A 137 -15.50 -0.55 6.82
CA PHE A 137 -14.33 -0.44 5.95
C PHE A 137 -14.55 0.70 4.95
N VAL A 138 -13.65 1.68 4.95
CA VAL A 138 -13.77 2.93 4.17
C VAL A 138 -12.65 3.08 3.14
N GLY A 139 -12.05 1.97 2.73
CA GLY A 139 -11.02 1.89 1.70
C GLY A 139 -9.61 1.80 2.29
N GLY A 140 -8.64 2.19 1.48
CA GLY A 140 -7.23 1.99 1.74
C GLY A 140 -6.56 1.44 0.49
N SER A 141 -5.27 1.13 0.52
CA SER A 141 -4.60 0.58 -0.66
C SER A 141 -4.98 -0.87 -0.90
N GLY A 142 -4.92 -1.33 -2.15
CA GLY A 142 -4.73 -2.76 -2.40
C GLY A 142 -3.37 -3.25 -1.90
N LEU A 143 -3.09 -4.54 -2.12
CA LEU A 143 -1.81 -5.20 -1.82
C LEU A 143 -0.64 -4.54 -2.57
N ILE A 144 0.51 -4.52 -1.94
CA ILE A 144 1.77 -3.96 -2.45
C ILE A 144 2.89 -4.94 -2.12
N SER A 145 3.54 -5.45 -3.17
CA SER A 145 4.66 -6.38 -3.02
C SER A 145 5.92 -5.71 -2.45
N PRO A 146 6.85 -6.48 -1.87
CA PRO A 146 8.13 -5.98 -1.38
C PRO A 146 8.83 -5.04 -2.36
N GLY A 147 9.34 -3.90 -1.86
CA GLY A 147 10.06 -2.90 -2.65
C GLY A 147 9.20 -2.01 -3.54
N ASN A 148 7.90 -2.23 -3.63
CA ASN A 148 6.99 -1.45 -4.48
C ASN A 148 6.36 -0.27 -3.73
N ILE A 149 5.81 0.66 -4.52
CA ILE A 149 5.07 1.83 -4.04
C ILE A 149 3.69 1.80 -4.70
N GLY A 150 2.65 1.98 -3.89
CA GLY A 150 1.29 2.19 -4.35
C GLY A 150 0.81 3.59 -4.00
N GLU A 151 0.00 4.19 -4.88
CA GLU A 151 -0.67 5.45 -4.62
C GLU A 151 -2.19 5.26 -4.68
N THR A 152 -2.86 5.56 -3.57
CA THR A 152 -4.31 5.42 -3.44
C THR A 152 -4.90 6.72 -2.90
N MET A 153 -5.97 7.21 -3.52
CA MET A 153 -6.75 8.33 -2.99
C MET A 153 -8.13 7.84 -2.53
N ILE A 154 -8.49 8.21 -1.30
CA ILE A 154 -9.82 8.00 -0.73
C ILE A 154 -10.31 9.28 -0.05
N LYS A 155 -11.63 9.40 0.11
CA LYS A 155 -12.26 10.50 0.85
C LYS A 155 -12.60 10.06 2.26
N LEU A 156 -12.16 10.82 3.25
CA LEU A 156 -12.41 10.53 4.66
C LEU A 156 -13.11 11.69 5.35
N ASP A 157 -14.18 11.40 6.08
CA ASP A 157 -14.82 12.37 6.96
C ASP A 157 -14.05 12.53 8.27
N PRO A 158 -14.22 13.64 9.00
CA PRO A 158 -13.66 13.76 10.35
C PRO A 158 -14.10 12.60 11.24
N GLY A 159 -13.16 12.07 12.03
CA GLY A 159 -13.46 10.91 12.87
C GLY A 159 -12.23 10.18 13.39
N TYR A 160 -12.50 9.06 14.03
CA TYR A 160 -11.53 8.15 14.61
C TYR A 160 -11.53 6.84 13.82
N TYR A 161 -10.36 6.44 13.37
CA TYR A 161 -10.16 5.32 12.46
C TYR A 161 -9.06 4.39 12.96
N MET A 162 -9.04 3.17 12.43
CA MET A 162 -7.86 2.30 12.47
C MET A 162 -7.27 2.17 11.08
N VAL A 163 -5.97 1.93 11.04
CA VAL A 163 -5.25 1.51 9.84
C VAL A 163 -4.62 0.16 10.15
N GLU A 164 -5.01 -0.88 9.43
CA GLU A 164 -4.54 -2.24 9.67
C GLU A 164 -4.06 -2.98 8.42
N CYS A 165 -3.28 -4.04 8.64
CA CYS A 165 -2.99 -5.07 7.66
C CYS A 165 -3.26 -6.43 8.29
N TYR A 166 -4.04 -7.27 7.61
CA TYR A 166 -4.32 -8.65 8.03
C TYR A 166 -3.78 -9.69 7.04
N VAL A 167 -2.75 -9.37 6.24
CA VAL A 167 -1.97 -10.41 5.56
C VAL A 167 -1.36 -11.34 6.62
N LYS A 168 -1.20 -12.63 6.30
CA LYS A 168 -0.68 -13.63 7.24
C LYS A 168 0.81 -13.86 7.02
N MET A 169 1.53 -14.00 8.12
CA MET A 169 2.85 -14.62 8.09
C MET A 169 2.78 -16.09 7.68
N ASN A 170 3.92 -16.68 7.33
CA ASN A 170 4.05 -18.09 6.94
C ASN A 170 3.53 -19.12 7.99
N ASN A 171 3.37 -18.71 9.25
CA ASN A 171 2.79 -19.50 10.33
C ASN A 171 1.27 -19.32 10.47
N GLY A 172 0.65 -18.55 9.58
CA GLY A 172 -0.79 -18.28 9.54
C GLY A 172 -1.28 -17.22 10.52
N VAL A 173 -0.38 -16.50 11.22
CA VAL A 173 -0.73 -15.39 12.12
C VAL A 173 -0.91 -14.10 11.31
N PHE A 174 -1.98 -13.36 11.58
CA PHE A 174 -2.23 -12.06 10.95
C PHE A 174 -1.23 -11.00 11.39
N HIS A 175 -0.85 -10.12 10.47
CA HIS A 175 0.03 -8.98 10.76
C HIS A 175 -0.57 -8.06 11.84
N SER A 176 -1.89 -7.84 11.87
CA SER A 176 -2.57 -7.03 12.89
C SER A 176 -2.37 -7.61 14.30
N SER A 177 -2.43 -8.93 14.45
CA SER A 177 -2.09 -9.65 15.69
C SER A 177 -0.61 -9.51 16.09
N MET A 178 0.27 -9.23 15.12
CA MET A 178 1.69 -8.95 15.35
C MET A 178 1.98 -7.46 15.60
N GLY A 179 0.95 -6.61 15.59
CA GLY A 179 1.07 -5.18 15.90
C GLY A 179 0.93 -4.25 14.70
N MET A 180 0.66 -4.77 13.49
CA MET A 180 0.44 -3.97 12.27
C MET A 180 -0.97 -3.38 12.22
N ILE A 181 -1.32 -2.64 13.26
CA ILE A 181 -2.56 -1.88 13.41
C ILE A 181 -2.27 -0.60 14.19
N ARG A 182 -2.80 0.52 13.72
CA ARG A 182 -2.57 1.84 14.30
C ARG A 182 -3.84 2.70 14.30
N GLU A 183 -3.95 3.59 15.28
CA GLU A 183 -4.99 4.61 15.33
C GLU A 183 -4.72 5.71 14.29
N LEU A 184 -5.78 6.25 13.70
CA LEU A 184 -5.74 7.39 12.79
C LEU A 184 -6.85 8.38 13.14
N ILE A 185 -6.48 9.64 13.34
CA ILE A 185 -7.43 10.73 13.54
C ILE A 185 -7.59 11.50 12.22
N VAL A 186 -8.83 11.62 11.75
CA VAL A 186 -9.17 12.52 10.66
C VAL A 186 -9.75 13.78 11.26
N SER A 187 -9.06 14.91 11.09
CA SER A 187 -9.43 16.19 11.70
C SER A 187 -10.46 16.97 10.88
N ASP A 188 -11.09 17.97 11.49
CA ASP A 188 -12.01 18.90 10.82
C ASP A 188 -11.31 19.80 9.79
N LYS A 189 -9.97 19.85 9.78
CA LYS A 189 -9.22 20.56 8.74
C LYS A 189 -9.44 19.85 7.42
N VAL A 190 -10.00 20.54 6.44
CA VAL A 190 -10.21 19.98 5.10
C VAL A 190 -8.89 20.00 4.32
N SER A 191 -8.62 18.89 3.63
CA SER A 191 -7.49 18.72 2.73
C SER A 191 -7.59 19.69 1.54
N GLU A 192 -6.44 20.14 1.05
CA GLU A 192 -6.36 20.94 -0.17
C GLU A 192 -6.42 20.07 -1.44
N ASN A 193 -6.35 18.74 -1.30
CA ASN A 193 -6.52 17.84 -2.44
C ASN A 193 -7.96 17.88 -2.95
N THR A 194 -8.09 17.83 -4.26
CA THR A 194 -9.35 17.58 -4.94
C THR A 194 -9.38 16.15 -5.47
N GLU A 195 -10.57 15.69 -5.81
CA GLU A 195 -10.76 14.42 -6.53
C GLU A 195 -9.87 14.36 -7.78
N LEU A 196 -9.32 13.18 -8.07
CA LEU A 196 -8.44 12.98 -9.22
C LEU A 196 -9.21 12.97 -10.54
N THR A 197 -8.55 13.44 -11.61
CA THR A 197 -9.03 13.18 -12.97
C THR A 197 -8.81 11.71 -13.28
N THR A 198 -9.81 11.06 -13.86
CA THR A 198 -9.81 9.61 -14.11
C THR A 198 -9.48 9.31 -15.57
N ASP A 199 -8.57 8.35 -15.78
CA ASP A 199 -8.30 7.77 -17.09
C ASP A 199 -9.16 6.52 -17.31
N ILE A 200 -9.23 5.64 -16.31
CA ILE A 200 -9.89 4.33 -16.39
C ILE A 200 -10.96 4.17 -15.30
N ARG A 201 -12.19 3.82 -15.69
CA ARG A 201 -13.28 3.51 -14.76
C ARG A 201 -13.45 2.00 -14.58
N ILE A 202 -13.47 1.59 -13.33
CA ILE A 202 -13.82 0.25 -12.88
C ILE A 202 -15.12 0.34 -12.08
N ASN A 203 -16.11 -0.45 -12.46
CA ASN A 203 -17.24 -0.77 -11.60
C ASN A 203 -17.01 -2.14 -10.98
N ILE A 204 -17.21 -2.26 -9.67
CA ILE A 204 -17.18 -3.54 -8.96
C ILE A 204 -18.52 -3.79 -8.28
N SER A 205 -18.99 -5.04 -8.32
CA SER A 205 -20.24 -5.45 -7.65
C SER A 205 -20.31 -6.96 -7.45
N SER A 206 -21.11 -7.41 -6.49
CA SER A 206 -21.41 -8.82 -6.22
C SER A 206 -22.07 -9.54 -7.40
N THR A 207 -22.78 -8.81 -8.27
CA THR A 207 -23.53 -9.40 -9.39
C THR A 207 -22.76 -9.43 -10.70
N GLU A 208 -22.01 -8.38 -11.01
CA GLU A 208 -21.28 -8.26 -12.28
C GLU A 208 -19.77 -8.46 -12.13
N GLY A 209 -19.25 -8.61 -10.91
CA GLY A 209 -17.82 -8.67 -10.66
C GLY A 209 -17.11 -7.38 -11.04
N ILE A 210 -15.91 -7.49 -11.62
CA ILE A 210 -15.09 -6.36 -12.09
C ILE A 210 -15.45 -6.05 -13.54
N VAL A 211 -15.87 -4.81 -13.80
CA VAL A 211 -16.22 -4.30 -15.14
C VAL A 211 -15.37 -3.07 -15.45
N ILE A 212 -14.56 -3.15 -16.51
CA ILE A 212 -13.71 -2.06 -17.00
C ILE A 212 -14.36 -1.50 -18.27
N SER A 213 -14.57 -0.18 -18.32
CA SER A 213 -15.23 0.47 -19.46
C SER A 213 -14.26 1.14 -20.44
N ASP A 214 -13.05 1.45 -19.99
CA ASP A 214 -12.05 2.20 -20.73
C ASP A 214 -10.88 1.31 -21.17
N SER A 215 -10.12 1.75 -22.18
CA SER A 215 -8.93 1.03 -22.66
C SER A 215 -7.71 1.37 -21.81
N ILE A 216 -6.98 0.35 -21.35
CA ILE A 216 -5.79 0.52 -20.51
C ILE A 216 -4.55 0.61 -21.41
N HIS A 217 -3.73 1.64 -21.17
CA HIS A 217 -2.49 1.90 -21.94
C HIS A 217 -1.28 2.03 -21.01
N ARG A 218 -0.08 1.89 -21.58
CA ARG A 218 1.19 2.11 -20.87
C ARG A 218 1.32 3.55 -20.36
N GLY A 219 2.17 3.74 -19.36
CA GLY A 219 2.43 5.04 -18.73
C GLY A 219 1.59 5.26 -17.47
N LEU A 220 1.60 6.50 -16.97
CA LEU A 220 0.84 6.89 -15.79
C LEU A 220 -0.66 6.80 -16.07
N GLN A 221 -1.39 6.08 -15.23
CA GLN A 221 -2.83 5.87 -15.34
C GLN A 221 -3.47 6.04 -13.96
N THR A 222 -4.59 6.75 -13.93
CA THR A 222 -5.46 6.86 -12.75
C THR A 222 -6.73 6.04 -12.96
N PHE A 223 -6.92 5.06 -12.08
CA PHE A 223 -8.11 4.22 -12.04
C PHE A 223 -9.08 4.75 -11.00
N ALA A 224 -10.36 4.90 -11.36
CA ALA A 224 -11.46 5.14 -10.42
C ALA A 224 -12.25 3.85 -10.21
N VAL A 225 -12.32 3.37 -8.98
CA VAL A 225 -13.04 2.16 -8.58
C VAL A 225 -14.33 2.55 -7.91
N PHE A 226 -15.45 2.31 -8.58
CA PHE A 226 -16.80 2.55 -8.06
C PHE A 226 -17.44 1.25 -7.57
N TYR A 227 -17.85 1.24 -6.29
CA TYR A 227 -18.49 0.11 -5.62
C TYR A 227 -20.00 0.21 -5.81
N LYS A 228 -20.56 -0.49 -6.82
CA LYS A 228 -22.00 -0.41 -7.14
C LYS A 228 -22.87 -1.05 -6.07
N ASP A 229 -22.38 -2.11 -5.45
CA ASP A 229 -22.87 -2.67 -4.20
C ASP A 229 -21.67 -2.98 -3.31
N GLN A 230 -21.91 -3.44 -2.09
CA GLN A 230 -20.89 -4.00 -1.21
C GLN A 230 -21.57 -5.06 -0.35
N ILE A 231 -21.06 -6.28 -0.37
CA ILE A 231 -21.58 -7.40 0.42
C ILE A 231 -20.47 -8.00 1.26
N VAL A 232 -20.84 -8.60 2.38
CA VAL A 232 -19.90 -9.39 3.17
C VAL A 232 -19.77 -10.77 2.55
N HIS A 233 -18.56 -11.14 2.14
CA HIS A 233 -18.24 -12.45 1.60
C HIS A 233 -18.03 -13.49 2.71
N GLU A 234 -17.82 -14.75 2.33
CA GLU A 234 -17.72 -15.90 3.23
C GLU A 234 -16.49 -15.80 4.16
N ASN A 235 -15.54 -14.92 3.83
CA ASN A 235 -14.38 -14.52 4.63
C ASN A 235 -14.62 -13.17 5.36
N PHE A 236 -15.85 -12.77 5.65
CA PHE A 236 -16.19 -11.57 6.45
C PHE A 236 -15.73 -10.20 5.92
N VAL A 237 -15.16 -10.11 4.72
CA VAL A 237 -14.72 -8.85 4.11
C VAL A 237 -15.60 -8.48 2.91
N GLY A 238 -15.49 -7.23 2.48
CA GLY A 238 -16.09 -6.77 1.22
C GLY A 238 -15.30 -7.25 0.00
N HIS A 239 -15.77 -6.91 -1.18
CA HIS A 239 -14.93 -6.93 -2.37
C HIS A 239 -14.15 -5.61 -2.50
N ASP A 240 -12.99 -5.72 -3.14
CA ASP A 240 -11.94 -4.72 -3.31
C ASP A 240 -11.29 -4.86 -4.71
N ILE A 241 -10.28 -4.05 -5.01
CA ILE A 241 -9.50 -4.15 -6.24
C ILE A 241 -8.02 -4.18 -5.91
N ASN A 242 -7.35 -5.23 -6.39
CA ASN A 242 -5.90 -5.35 -6.39
C ASN A 242 -5.39 -5.39 -7.84
N LEU A 243 -4.46 -4.51 -8.18
CA LEU A 243 -3.75 -4.56 -9.46
C LEU A 243 -2.48 -5.38 -9.30
N VAL A 244 -2.28 -6.33 -10.21
CA VAL A 244 -1.21 -7.30 -10.13
C VAL A 244 -0.52 -7.43 -11.48
N ARG A 245 0.82 -7.38 -11.48
CA ARG A 245 1.64 -7.74 -12.63
C ARG A 245 2.02 -9.22 -12.57
N LEU A 246 1.96 -9.88 -13.72
CA LEU A 246 2.27 -11.30 -13.87
C LEU A 246 3.55 -11.48 -14.69
N SER A 247 4.50 -12.26 -14.16
CA SER A 247 5.64 -12.77 -14.94
C SER A 247 5.24 -14.00 -15.78
N GLY A 248 6.14 -14.46 -16.65
CA GLY A 248 5.88 -15.61 -17.53
C GLY A 248 5.69 -16.96 -16.81
N ASN A 249 6.08 -17.07 -15.54
CA ASN A 249 5.89 -18.26 -14.70
C ASN A 249 4.78 -18.10 -13.66
N ALA A 250 4.00 -17.02 -13.70
CA ALA A 250 2.93 -16.80 -12.74
C ALA A 250 1.80 -17.83 -12.90
N ASP A 251 1.34 -18.36 -11.77
CA ASP A 251 0.19 -19.27 -11.70
C ASP A 251 -1.05 -18.49 -11.25
N ILE A 252 -1.98 -18.26 -12.17
CA ILE A 252 -3.22 -17.53 -11.91
C ILE A 252 -4.15 -18.29 -10.99
N GLU A 253 -4.16 -19.63 -11.04
CA GLU A 253 -5.00 -20.44 -10.14
C GLU A 253 -4.45 -20.38 -8.71
N ALA A 254 -3.12 -20.40 -8.55
CA ALA A 254 -2.50 -20.18 -7.26
C ALA A 254 -2.84 -18.79 -6.70
N LEU A 255 -2.84 -17.75 -7.54
CA LEU A 255 -3.27 -16.41 -7.14
C LEU A 255 -4.75 -16.35 -6.76
N ASP A 256 -5.64 -16.94 -7.58
CA ASP A 256 -7.09 -16.98 -7.33
C ASP A 256 -7.41 -17.62 -5.97
N ASN A 257 -6.76 -18.74 -5.64
CA ASN A 257 -6.90 -19.40 -4.35
C ASN A 257 -6.26 -18.59 -3.21
N TRP A 258 -5.16 -17.89 -3.49
CA TRP A 258 -4.44 -17.12 -2.48
C TRP A 258 -5.23 -15.89 -2.00
N MET A 259 -6.20 -15.38 -2.77
CA MET A 259 -7.02 -14.21 -2.40
C MET A 259 -8.09 -14.49 -1.33
N ASN A 260 -8.06 -15.63 -0.65
CA ASN A 260 -9.02 -15.98 0.40
C ASN A 260 -8.31 -16.17 1.75
N TRP A 261 -8.31 -15.17 2.63
CA TRP A 261 -7.64 -15.31 3.93
C TRP A 261 -8.17 -16.46 4.79
N ALA A 262 -9.42 -16.89 4.60
CA ALA A 262 -10.05 -17.95 5.38
C ALA A 262 -9.52 -19.35 5.01
N ASP A 263 -8.88 -19.49 3.85
CA ASP A 263 -8.05 -20.66 3.58
C ASP A 263 -6.74 -20.54 4.39
N PRO A 264 -6.30 -21.58 5.12
CA PRO A 264 -5.03 -21.57 5.84
C PRO A 264 -3.81 -21.13 5.00
N LYS A 265 -3.86 -21.30 3.67
CA LYS A 265 -2.83 -20.92 2.70
C LYS A 265 -3.15 -19.67 1.88
N GLY A 266 -4.34 -19.10 1.99
CA GLY A 266 -4.63 -17.80 1.37
C GLY A 266 -4.07 -16.63 2.18
N LEU A 267 -3.81 -15.49 1.55
CA LEU A 267 -3.12 -14.31 2.08
C LEU A 267 -1.87 -14.61 2.91
N ILE A 268 -1.19 -15.73 2.66
CA ILE A 268 -0.04 -16.17 3.44
C ILE A 268 1.26 -15.71 2.78
N ASP A 269 2.24 -15.29 3.57
CA ASP A 269 3.60 -15.06 3.10
C ASP A 269 4.35 -16.39 2.84
N PRO A 270 5.09 -16.53 1.72
CA PRO A 270 5.18 -15.59 0.61
C PRO A 270 3.95 -15.64 -0.32
N ALA A 271 3.66 -14.51 -0.97
CA ALA A 271 2.73 -14.46 -2.09
C ALA A 271 3.14 -15.43 -3.23
N PRO A 272 2.21 -15.85 -4.11
CA PRO A 272 2.51 -16.83 -5.15
C PRO A 272 3.64 -16.36 -6.09
N GLU A 273 4.39 -17.34 -6.62
CA GLU A 273 5.53 -17.05 -7.49
C GLU A 273 5.09 -16.33 -8.77
N GLY A 274 5.89 -15.35 -9.19
CA GLY A 274 5.65 -14.61 -10.43
C GLY A 274 4.58 -13.52 -10.33
N VAL A 275 4.09 -13.25 -9.12
CA VAL A 275 3.06 -12.25 -8.84
C VAL A 275 3.69 -11.00 -8.23
N THR A 276 3.32 -9.82 -8.71
CA THR A 276 3.73 -8.54 -8.12
C THR A 276 2.52 -7.64 -7.95
N PHE A 277 2.12 -7.38 -6.71
CA PHE A 277 1.03 -6.49 -6.37
C PHE A 277 1.50 -5.02 -6.44
N LEU A 278 0.73 -4.18 -7.14
CA LEU A 278 1.05 -2.80 -7.46
C LEU A 278 0.11 -1.78 -6.77
N GLY A 279 -0.69 -2.23 -5.81
CA GLY A 279 -1.70 -1.43 -5.12
C GLY A 279 -3.11 -1.72 -5.64
N GLY A 280 -3.96 -0.70 -5.52
CA GLY A 280 -5.39 -0.81 -5.77
C GLY A 280 -6.20 -0.03 -4.74
N VAL A 281 -7.45 -0.42 -4.53
CA VAL A 281 -8.36 0.20 -3.54
C VAL A 281 -9.02 -0.91 -2.74
N ASN A 282 -8.87 -0.85 -1.41
CA ASN A 282 -9.53 -1.77 -0.48
C ASN A 282 -11.05 -1.60 -0.47
N ASP A 283 -11.78 -2.47 0.20
CA ASP A 283 -13.23 -2.43 0.31
C ASP A 283 -13.77 -1.09 0.83
N MET A 284 -14.85 -0.63 0.20
CA MET A 284 -15.53 0.62 0.53
C MET A 284 -17.05 0.42 0.57
N PRO A 285 -17.80 1.32 1.25
CA PRO A 285 -19.26 1.24 1.25
C PRO A 285 -19.85 1.42 -0.14
N THR A 286 -21.02 0.83 -0.38
CA THR A 286 -21.78 1.01 -1.61
C THR A 286 -21.94 2.48 -2.00
N GLY A 287 -21.75 2.78 -3.28
CA GLY A 287 -21.83 4.13 -3.83
C GLY A 287 -20.54 4.96 -3.64
N SER A 288 -19.50 4.40 -3.03
CA SER A 288 -18.22 5.07 -2.87
C SER A 288 -17.32 4.92 -4.10
N THR A 289 -16.39 5.87 -4.26
CA THR A 289 -15.30 5.79 -5.23
C THR A 289 -13.96 6.01 -4.55
N GLY A 290 -13.04 5.09 -4.77
CA GLY A 290 -11.62 5.28 -4.47
C GLY A 290 -10.81 5.28 -5.75
N TYR A 291 -9.59 5.79 -5.68
CA TYR A 291 -8.70 5.91 -6.83
C TYR A 291 -7.37 5.27 -6.53
N PHE A 292 -6.72 4.71 -7.54
CA PHE A 292 -5.31 4.37 -7.45
C PHE A 292 -4.59 4.82 -8.72
N THR A 293 -3.34 5.25 -8.54
CA THR A 293 -2.49 5.74 -9.62
C THR A 293 -1.28 4.82 -9.75
N VAL A 294 -0.96 4.43 -10.99
CA VAL A 294 0.12 3.49 -11.28
C VAL A 294 0.76 3.84 -12.63
N THR A 295 2.07 3.63 -12.74
CA THR A 295 2.75 3.64 -14.04
C THR A 295 2.78 2.22 -14.59
N LEU A 296 2.07 1.99 -15.70
CA LEU A 296 2.00 0.68 -16.35
C LEU A 296 3.09 0.52 -17.41
N GLU A 297 3.87 -0.54 -17.28
CA GLU A 297 4.80 -1.00 -18.30
C GLU A 297 4.14 -2.04 -19.21
N PRO A 298 4.66 -2.29 -20.43
CA PRO A 298 4.22 -3.43 -21.23
C PRO A 298 4.31 -4.75 -20.45
N GLY A 299 3.26 -5.57 -20.55
CA GLY A 299 3.18 -6.82 -19.80
C GLY A 299 1.77 -7.33 -19.57
N ASN A 300 1.68 -8.43 -18.82
CA ASN A 300 0.43 -9.07 -18.44
C ASN A 300 0.05 -8.68 -17.02
N TYR A 301 -1.23 -8.40 -16.83
CA TYR A 301 -1.78 -7.93 -15.57
C TYR A 301 -3.08 -8.64 -15.24
N VAL A 302 -3.44 -8.60 -13.97
CA VAL A 302 -4.75 -9.00 -13.49
C VAL A 302 -5.26 -7.97 -12.48
N LEU A 303 -6.55 -7.65 -12.58
CA LEU A 303 -7.33 -7.03 -11.52
C LEU A 303 -8.06 -8.14 -10.79
N ILE A 304 -7.90 -8.22 -9.46
CA ILE A 304 -8.46 -9.30 -8.65
C ILE A 304 -8.95 -8.77 -7.30
N SER A 305 -10.03 -9.37 -6.77
CA SER A 305 -10.53 -9.07 -5.42
C SER A 305 -10.13 -10.14 -4.40
N GLU A 306 -9.91 -9.73 -3.14
CA GLU A 306 -9.70 -10.54 -1.94
C GLU A 306 -10.99 -11.18 -1.42
N VAL A 307 -11.54 -12.08 -2.24
CA VAL A 307 -12.75 -12.83 -1.90
C VAL A 307 -12.55 -14.31 -2.19
N PRO A 308 -13.35 -15.22 -1.60
CA PRO A 308 -13.29 -16.63 -1.93
C PRO A 308 -13.68 -16.87 -3.40
N ASN A 309 -12.85 -17.62 -4.13
CA ASN A 309 -13.03 -17.99 -5.54
C ASN A 309 -13.31 -16.79 -6.49
N PRO A 310 -12.43 -15.77 -6.56
CA PRO A 310 -12.66 -14.56 -7.34
C PRO A 310 -13.03 -14.83 -8.80
N SER A 311 -12.35 -15.76 -9.45
CA SER A 311 -12.58 -16.18 -10.84
C SER A 311 -14.04 -16.58 -11.10
N SER A 312 -14.64 -17.37 -10.20
CA SER A 312 -16.03 -17.83 -10.29
C SER A 312 -17.06 -16.70 -10.13
N LYS A 313 -16.66 -15.61 -9.45
CA LYS A 313 -17.48 -14.44 -9.15
C LYS A 313 -17.27 -13.29 -10.15
N ASN A 314 -16.54 -13.54 -11.25
CA ASN A 314 -16.14 -12.52 -12.21
C ASN A 314 -15.28 -11.39 -11.57
N MET A 315 -14.66 -11.67 -10.42
CA MET A 315 -13.80 -10.78 -9.65
C MET A 315 -12.31 -10.98 -9.96
N LEU A 316 -12.00 -11.60 -11.11
CA LEU A 316 -10.65 -11.75 -11.66
C LEU A 316 -10.70 -11.36 -13.14
N LYS A 317 -9.91 -10.36 -13.54
CA LYS A 317 -9.86 -9.84 -14.91
C LYS A 317 -8.43 -9.67 -15.38
N THR A 318 -8.02 -10.49 -16.34
CA THR A 318 -6.71 -10.36 -16.99
C THR A 318 -6.75 -9.35 -18.12
N PHE A 319 -5.63 -8.67 -18.33
CA PHE A 319 -5.43 -7.79 -19.48
C PHE A 319 -3.93 -7.69 -19.80
N THR A 320 -3.63 -7.22 -21.01
CA THR A 320 -2.26 -6.98 -21.47
C THR A 320 -2.10 -5.51 -21.80
N VAL A 321 -1.00 -4.91 -21.37
CA VAL A 321 -0.56 -3.59 -21.79
C VAL A 321 0.45 -3.78 -22.90
N SER A 322 0.17 -3.21 -24.08
CA SER A 322 1.05 -3.30 -25.24
C SER A 322 2.22 -2.32 -25.15
N GLU A 323 3.25 -2.58 -25.95
CA GLU A 323 4.28 -1.60 -26.32
C GLU A 323 3.68 -0.31 -26.87
#